data_AF-H2AZX3-F1
#
_entry.id   AF-H2AZX3-F1
#
_cell.length_a   1.000
_cell.length_b   1.000
_cell.length_c   1.000
_cell.angle_alpha   90.00
_cell.angle_beta   90.00
_cell.angle_gamma   90.00
#
_symmetry.space_group_name_H-M   'P 1'
#
loop_
_entity.id
_entity.type
_entity.pdbx_description
1 polymer ?
#
loop_
_entity_poly.entity_id
_entity_poly.type
_entity_poly.pdbx_seq_one_letter_code
_entity_poly.pdbx_strand_id
1 'polypeptide(L)'
;MVTGSTTLNAAINGSAPVTTKKKRYVTKAVRQSQQYQQQYQRQQLLARQAFLQNRLKSDPINSIIHDESDTISFRANLLKNFINTNDYLGVLLTQNLPINLIKPPAIHENPATELSQLQKKLENNSLEVNALKEKLNTITTTSITLDDLDFPLESFDTVLKEYIDNHGLRVQDNRVVKHKDKFNHLVAQVNEAPSDYWEKQYHKIIENQKTKKRELELQKLREQEESKKKEEERRRKEQEELELKRRREEADALRRQQEQQEQIRQQQQLQQEQQQRQQQPDFTNIALPIVPDELVPNDITSVQVPIAEQVLGTNEKDIQENNENDADKNKNQQDLLDEMFGDYNNEPFNSGFDDGFEDLDNVFF
;
A
#
# COMPACT_ATOMS: atom_id res chain seq x y z
N MET A 1 -60.05 78.52 -1.95
CA MET A 1 -61.13 78.19 -0.99
C MET A 1 -60.75 76.84 -0.38
N VAL A 2 -59.94 76.75 0.68
CA VAL A 2 -60.10 77.09 2.11
C VAL A 2 -61.27 76.39 2.81
N THR A 3 -60.92 75.74 3.94
CA THR A 3 -61.70 75.09 5.00
C THR A 3 -62.13 73.64 4.72
N GLY A 4 -61.98 72.67 5.63
CA GLY A 4 -61.47 72.71 7.00
C GLY A 4 -61.53 71.31 7.64
N SER A 5 -60.46 70.99 8.38
CA SER A 5 -60.41 70.31 9.69
C SER A 5 -61.63 69.52 10.20
N THR A 6 -61.44 68.23 10.54
CA THR A 6 -61.85 67.71 11.86
C THR A 6 -60.95 66.54 12.27
N THR A 7 -60.24 66.73 13.38
CA THR A 7 -59.47 65.74 14.14
C THR A 7 -60.38 64.93 15.05
N LEU A 8 -60.15 63.61 15.17
CA LEU A 8 -60.47 62.86 16.39
C LEU A 8 -59.31 61.92 16.75
N ASN A 9 -58.76 62.18 17.93
CA ASN A 9 -57.78 61.38 18.64
C ASN A 9 -58.43 60.09 19.15
N ALA A 10 -57.74 58.96 19.01
CA ALA A 10 -57.96 57.79 19.86
C ALA A 10 -56.59 57.22 20.27
N ALA A 11 -56.42 57.12 21.58
CA ALA A 11 -55.20 56.76 22.27
C ALA A 11 -54.89 55.25 22.19
N ILE A 12 -53.60 54.96 22.11
CA ILE A 12 -52.82 54.01 22.93
C ILE A 12 -53.47 52.64 23.19
N ASN A 13 -52.85 51.58 22.66
CA ASN A 13 -52.38 50.45 23.49
C ASN A 13 -51.35 49.60 22.74
N GLY A 14 -50.19 49.44 23.37
CA GLY A 14 -49.11 48.57 22.91
C GLY A 14 -49.49 47.09 23.06
N SER A 15 -49.08 46.30 22.08
CA SER A 15 -49.09 44.84 22.15
C SER A 15 -47.83 44.33 21.47
N ALA A 16 -46.95 43.71 22.26
CA ALA A 16 -45.74 43.03 21.81
C ALA A 16 -46.05 41.99 20.72
N PRO A 17 -45.14 41.74 19.75
CA PRO A 17 -45.31 40.66 18.79
C PRO A 17 -45.10 39.32 19.49
N VAL A 18 -46.20 38.62 19.78
CA VAL A 18 -46.19 37.23 20.22
C VAL A 18 -45.68 36.38 19.06
N THR A 19 -44.45 35.88 19.17
CA THR A 19 -43.91 34.86 18.26
C THR A 19 -44.66 33.55 18.47
N THR A 20 -45.76 33.33 17.74
CA THR A 20 -46.40 32.02 17.71
C THR A 20 -45.49 31.04 16.98
N LYS A 21 -44.76 30.21 17.74
CA LYS A 21 -44.05 29.04 17.21
C LYS A 21 -45.09 28.07 16.63
N LYS A 22 -45.38 28.17 15.33
CA LYS A 22 -46.14 27.16 14.59
C LYS A 22 -45.33 25.85 14.61
N LYS A 23 -45.69 24.93 15.52
CA LYS A 23 -45.24 23.54 15.48
C LYS A 23 -45.76 22.94 14.17
N ARG A 24 -44.90 22.80 13.16
CA ARG A 24 -45.21 22.04 11.94
C ARG A 24 -45.35 20.58 12.37
N TYR A 25 -46.59 20.09 12.44
CA TYR A 25 -46.85 18.68 12.60
C TYR A 25 -46.45 17.96 11.30
N VAL A 26 -45.30 17.31 11.32
CA VAL A 26 -44.88 16.38 10.27
C VAL A 26 -45.89 15.22 10.28
N THR A 27 -46.59 15.02 9.17
CA THR A 27 -47.57 13.94 9.00
C THR A 27 -46.87 12.58 9.17
N LYS A 28 -47.57 11.59 9.74
CA LYS A 28 -46.99 10.26 10.03
C LYS A 28 -46.32 9.61 8.80
N ALA A 29 -46.84 9.87 7.60
CA ALA A 29 -46.27 9.41 6.33
C ALA A 29 -44.86 9.98 6.04
N VAL A 30 -44.61 11.27 6.35
CA VAL A 30 -43.30 11.89 6.14
C VAL A 30 -42.27 11.33 7.13
N ARG A 31 -42.64 11.07 8.39
CA ARG A 31 -41.76 10.38 9.34
C ARG A 31 -41.37 8.97 8.89
N GLN A 32 -42.33 8.21 8.36
CA GLN A 32 -42.05 6.87 7.82
C GLN A 32 -41.11 6.92 6.60
N SER A 33 -41.33 7.87 5.68
CA SER A 33 -40.44 8.04 4.52
C SER A 33 -39.01 8.45 4.91
N GLN A 34 -38.88 9.31 5.93
CA GLN A 34 -37.58 9.76 6.44
C GLN A 34 -36.82 8.63 7.15
N GLN A 35 -37.52 7.76 7.89
CA GLN A 35 -36.94 6.56 8.48
C GLN A 35 -36.45 5.58 7.41
N TYR A 36 -37.22 5.37 6.34
CA TYR A 36 -36.81 4.54 5.21
C TYR A 36 -35.55 5.07 4.52
N GLN A 37 -35.46 6.39 4.32
CA GLN A 37 -34.30 7.01 3.70
C GLN A 37 -33.02 6.88 4.57
N GLN A 38 -33.16 7.03 5.90
CA GLN A 38 -32.04 6.83 6.83
C GLN A 38 -31.55 5.38 6.86
N GLN A 39 -32.47 4.42 6.84
CA GLN A 39 -32.13 3.00 6.78
C GLN A 39 -31.40 2.65 5.48
N TYR A 40 -31.86 3.19 4.35
CA TYR A 40 -31.22 3.00 3.06
C TYR A 40 -29.80 3.59 3.03
N GLN A 41 -29.61 4.79 3.59
CA GLN A 41 -28.28 5.41 3.69
C GLN A 41 -27.33 4.59 4.58
N ARG A 42 -27.82 4.04 5.69
CA ARG A 42 -27.04 3.16 6.57
C ARG A 42 -26.62 1.87 5.86
N GLN A 43 -27.53 1.29 5.06
CA GLN A 43 -27.23 0.11 4.26
C GLN A 43 -26.15 0.39 3.21
N GLN A 44 -26.20 1.54 2.55
CA GLN A 44 -25.17 1.96 1.59
C GLN A 44 -23.79 2.14 2.25
N LEU A 45 -23.74 2.70 3.46
CA LEU A 45 -22.48 2.86 4.20
C LEU A 45 -21.88 1.51 4.59
N LEU A 46 -22.70 0.57 5.06
CA LEU A 46 -22.25 -0.78 5.37
C LEU A 46 -21.78 -1.53 4.12
N ALA A 47 -22.49 -1.39 2.99
CA ALA A 47 -22.09 -1.96 1.71
C ALA A 47 -20.77 -1.36 1.21
N ARG A 48 -20.59 -0.04 1.35
CA ARG A 48 -19.33 0.65 1.03
C ARG A 48 -18.19 0.15 1.92
N GLN A 49 -18.44 -0.02 3.22
CA GLN A 49 -17.45 -0.53 4.15
C GLN A 49 -17.04 -1.97 3.82
N ALA A 50 -18.00 -2.85 3.55
CA ALA A 50 -17.74 -4.23 3.13
C ALA A 50 -16.96 -4.29 1.80
N PHE A 51 -17.31 -3.42 0.85
CA PHE A 51 -16.58 -3.28 -0.40
C PHE A 51 -15.14 -2.82 -0.17
N LEU A 52 -14.93 -1.80 0.66
CA LEU A 52 -13.59 -1.29 0.97
C LEU A 52 -12.75 -2.32 1.74
N GLN A 53 -13.36 -3.06 2.67
CA GLN A 53 -12.67 -4.14 3.40
C GLN A 53 -12.22 -5.26 2.47
N ASN A 54 -13.05 -5.64 1.50
CA ASN A 54 -12.66 -6.64 0.50
C ASN A 54 -11.63 -6.11 -0.50
N ARG A 55 -11.71 -4.82 -0.87
CA ARG A 55 -10.79 -4.18 -1.82
C ARG A 55 -9.42 -3.89 -1.23
N LEU A 56 -9.36 -3.53 0.05
CA LEU A 56 -8.13 -3.19 0.78
C LEU A 56 -7.59 -4.40 1.55
N LYS A 57 -8.11 -5.59 1.29
CA LYS A 57 -7.57 -6.81 1.87
C LYS A 57 -6.17 -7.02 1.30
N SER A 58 -5.18 -7.16 2.18
CA SER A 58 -3.83 -7.50 1.75
C SER A 58 -3.81 -8.88 1.11
N ASP A 59 -2.93 -9.06 0.14
CA ASP A 59 -2.69 -10.37 -0.46
C ASP A 59 -2.12 -11.33 0.60
N PRO A 60 -2.46 -12.63 0.55
CA PRO A 60 -1.89 -13.61 1.48
C PRO A 60 -0.38 -13.77 1.22
N ILE A 61 0.37 -14.01 2.30
CA ILE A 61 1.86 -14.11 2.29
C ILE A 61 2.37 -15.07 1.21
N ASN A 62 1.63 -16.17 0.95
CA ASN A 62 2.00 -17.17 -0.07
C ASN A 62 1.97 -16.66 -1.52
N SER A 63 1.30 -15.53 -1.78
CA SER A 63 1.19 -14.93 -3.12
C SER A 63 2.08 -13.69 -3.30
N ILE A 64 2.66 -13.19 -2.21
CA ILE A 64 3.55 -12.04 -2.25
C ILE A 64 4.95 -12.56 -2.60
N ILE A 65 5.34 -12.38 -3.86
CA ILE A 65 6.71 -12.66 -4.30
C ILE A 65 7.47 -11.34 -4.23
N HIS A 66 8.45 -11.29 -3.33
CA HIS A 66 9.40 -10.21 -3.21
C HIS A 66 10.50 -10.36 -4.28
N ASP A 67 11.05 -9.24 -4.73
CA ASP A 67 12.22 -9.27 -5.60
C ASP A 67 13.51 -9.44 -4.78
N GLU A 68 14.65 -9.52 -5.47
CA GLU A 68 15.95 -9.71 -4.83
C GLU A 68 16.36 -8.51 -3.95
N SER A 69 15.78 -7.33 -4.16
CA SER A 69 16.11 -6.13 -3.38
C SER A 69 15.41 -6.13 -2.02
N ASP A 70 14.21 -6.68 -1.95
CA ASP A 70 13.45 -6.87 -0.71
C ASP A 70 14.02 -7.99 0.16
N THR A 71 14.55 -9.03 -0.47
CA THR A 71 15.06 -10.25 0.21
C THR A 71 16.57 -10.23 0.45
N ILE A 72 17.22 -9.10 0.22
CA ILE A 72 18.67 -8.98 0.37
C ILE A 72 19.11 -9.05 1.84
N SER A 73 20.02 -9.96 2.15
CA SER A 73 20.59 -10.06 3.49
C SER A 73 21.77 -9.10 3.66
N PHE A 74 21.56 -8.01 4.39
CA PHE A 74 22.64 -7.07 4.75
C PHE A 74 23.73 -7.75 5.57
N ARG A 75 23.36 -8.62 6.51
CA ARG A 75 24.32 -9.37 7.34
C ARG A 75 25.26 -10.23 6.48
N ALA A 76 24.70 -10.95 5.50
CA ALA A 76 25.50 -11.80 4.62
C ALA A 76 26.46 -10.97 3.76
N ASN A 77 25.99 -9.84 3.22
CA ASN A 77 26.83 -8.94 2.42
C ASN A 77 27.94 -8.28 3.25
N LEU A 78 27.63 -7.82 4.47
CA LEU A 78 28.62 -7.24 5.37
C LEU A 78 29.68 -8.26 5.75
N LEU A 79 29.27 -9.49 6.11
CA LEU A 79 30.20 -10.56 6.44
C LEU A 79 31.08 -10.93 5.23
N LYS A 80 30.47 -11.07 4.05
CA LYS A 80 31.20 -11.33 2.79
C LYS A 80 32.21 -10.23 2.49
N ASN A 81 31.83 -8.96 2.65
CA ASN A 81 32.72 -7.84 2.42
C ASN A 81 33.86 -7.79 3.46
N PHE A 82 33.55 -8.09 4.72
CA PHE A 82 34.55 -8.17 5.78
C PHE A 82 35.60 -9.24 5.48
N ILE A 83 35.16 -10.45 5.12
CA ILE A 83 36.05 -11.56 4.75
C ILE A 83 36.88 -11.19 3.52
N ASN A 84 36.23 -10.75 2.43
CA ASN A 84 36.93 -10.40 1.19
C ASN A 84 37.96 -9.29 1.40
N THR A 85 37.60 -8.25 2.17
CA THR A 85 38.51 -7.12 2.43
C THR A 85 39.70 -7.57 3.28
N ASN A 86 39.47 -8.43 4.27
CA ASN A 86 40.54 -9.02 5.06
C ASN A 86 41.46 -9.88 4.19
N ASP A 87 40.91 -10.69 3.27
CA ASP A 87 41.69 -11.50 2.34
C ASP A 87 42.52 -10.64 1.37
N TYR A 88 41.93 -9.59 0.81
CA TYR A 88 42.64 -8.64 -0.06
C TYR A 88 43.76 -7.91 0.68
N LEU A 89 43.49 -7.46 1.90
CA LEU A 89 44.49 -6.82 2.74
C LEU A 89 45.59 -7.81 3.13
N GLY A 90 45.23 -9.06 3.42
CA GLY A 90 46.13 -10.15 3.68
C GLY A 90 47.08 -10.39 2.51
N VAL A 91 46.55 -10.54 1.30
CA VAL A 91 47.36 -10.69 0.07
C VAL A 91 48.33 -9.52 -0.10
N LEU A 92 47.88 -8.29 0.13
CA LEU A 92 48.70 -7.10 -0.06
C LEU A 92 49.83 -6.97 0.97
N LEU A 93 49.54 -7.23 2.25
CA LEU A 93 50.46 -6.95 3.35
C LEU A 93 51.35 -8.12 3.74
N THR A 94 50.89 -9.36 3.54
CA THR A 94 51.62 -10.56 3.99
C THR A 94 52.52 -11.15 2.91
N GLN A 95 52.26 -10.87 1.63
CA GLN A 95 53.07 -11.40 0.54
C GLN A 95 54.31 -10.53 0.32
N ASN A 96 55.48 -11.05 0.68
CA ASN A 96 56.77 -10.43 0.37
C ASN A 96 57.22 -10.78 -1.07
N LEU A 97 56.42 -10.39 -2.06
CA LEU A 97 56.74 -10.55 -3.47
C LEU A 97 57.05 -9.17 -4.08
N PRO A 98 58.25 -8.96 -4.65
CA PRO A 98 58.53 -7.73 -5.38
C PRO A 98 57.60 -7.62 -6.59
N ILE A 99 57.13 -6.39 -6.86
CA ILE A 99 56.14 -6.08 -7.91
C ILE A 99 56.56 -6.63 -9.27
N ASN A 100 57.87 -6.65 -9.56
CA ASN A 100 58.43 -7.12 -10.82
C ASN A 100 58.21 -8.62 -11.09
N LEU A 101 57.92 -9.42 -10.05
CA LEU A 101 57.65 -10.86 -10.19
C LEU A 101 56.17 -11.18 -10.40
N ILE A 102 55.28 -10.20 -10.23
CA ILE A 102 53.84 -10.38 -10.46
C ILE A 102 53.58 -10.33 -11.96
N LYS A 103 53.35 -11.50 -12.56
CA LYS A 103 52.96 -11.61 -13.98
C LYS A 103 51.49 -11.26 -14.15
N PRO A 104 51.11 -10.58 -15.25
CA PRO A 104 49.70 -10.36 -15.55
C PRO A 104 48.97 -11.70 -15.76
N PRO A 105 47.69 -11.80 -15.37
CA PRO A 105 46.90 -13.00 -15.62
C PRO A 105 46.76 -13.26 -17.12
N ALA A 106 46.62 -14.52 -17.50
CA ALA A 106 46.34 -14.90 -18.87
C ALA A 106 44.94 -14.38 -19.26
N ILE A 107 44.87 -13.60 -20.34
CA ILE A 107 43.61 -13.03 -20.86
C ILE A 107 42.71 -14.12 -21.45
N HIS A 108 43.33 -15.15 -22.01
CA HIS A 108 42.67 -16.32 -22.60
C HIS A 108 43.15 -17.56 -21.86
N GLU A 109 42.22 -18.35 -21.32
CA GLU A 109 42.55 -19.59 -20.60
C GLU A 109 43.27 -20.58 -21.53
N ASN A 110 42.81 -20.66 -22.78
CA ASN A 110 43.41 -21.50 -23.82
C ASN A 110 43.59 -20.68 -25.12
N PRO A 111 44.69 -19.92 -25.24
CA PRO A 111 44.89 -19.04 -26.39
C PRO A 111 44.92 -19.82 -27.71
N ALA A 112 45.41 -21.06 -27.70
CA ALA A 112 45.49 -21.89 -28.90
C ALA A 112 44.11 -22.33 -29.44
N THR A 113 43.18 -22.71 -28.57
CA THR A 113 41.84 -23.13 -28.99
C THR A 113 41.00 -21.94 -29.42
N GLU A 114 41.08 -20.82 -28.70
CA GLU A 114 40.37 -19.59 -29.08
C GLU A 114 40.90 -19.00 -30.38
N LEU A 115 42.23 -18.97 -30.58
CA LEU A 115 42.83 -18.56 -31.85
C LEU A 115 42.39 -19.45 -33.00
N SER A 116 42.35 -20.78 -32.80
CA SER A 116 41.86 -21.70 -33.83
C SER A 116 40.38 -21.46 -34.17
N GLN A 117 39.55 -21.20 -33.17
CA GLN A 117 38.13 -20.86 -33.40
C GLN A 117 37.97 -19.51 -34.11
N LEU A 118 38.76 -18.50 -33.75
CA LEU A 118 38.75 -17.20 -34.39
C LEU A 118 39.26 -17.25 -35.84
N GLN A 119 40.31 -18.02 -36.10
CA GLN A 119 40.82 -18.28 -37.44
C GLN A 119 39.77 -18.98 -38.30
N LYS A 120 39.11 -20.01 -37.77
CA LYS A 120 38.03 -20.70 -38.47
C LYS A 120 36.85 -19.77 -38.79
N LYS A 121 36.48 -18.88 -37.85
CA LYS A 121 35.46 -17.85 -38.08
C LYS A 121 35.90 -16.86 -39.17
N LEU A 122 37.16 -16.45 -39.15
CA LEU A 122 37.73 -15.55 -40.16
C LEU A 122 37.71 -16.20 -41.55
N GLU A 123 38.10 -17.47 -41.66
CA GLU A 123 38.07 -18.24 -42.90
C GLU A 123 36.65 -18.35 -43.45
N ASN A 124 35.68 -18.73 -42.61
CA ASN A 124 34.28 -18.80 -43.01
C ASN A 124 33.76 -17.45 -43.53
N ASN A 125 34.03 -16.36 -42.80
CA ASN A 125 33.62 -15.01 -43.21
C ASN A 125 34.30 -14.61 -44.53
N SER A 126 35.56 -14.99 -44.74
CA SER A 126 36.27 -14.72 -45.99
C SER A 126 35.67 -15.46 -47.18
N LEU A 127 35.25 -16.72 -46.97
CA LEU A 127 34.55 -17.52 -47.97
C LEU A 127 33.19 -16.92 -48.32
N GLU A 128 32.42 -16.47 -47.32
CA GLU A 128 31.15 -15.79 -47.54
C GLU A 128 31.32 -14.49 -48.35
N VAL A 129 32.32 -13.67 -48.00
CA VAL A 129 32.62 -12.44 -48.72
C VAL A 129 33.03 -12.74 -50.17
N ASN A 130 33.83 -13.78 -50.40
CA ASN A 130 34.23 -14.17 -51.76
C ASN A 130 33.04 -14.70 -52.57
N ALA A 131 32.18 -15.52 -51.98
CA ALA A 131 30.95 -15.98 -52.63
C ALA A 131 30.01 -14.82 -52.99
N LEU A 132 29.91 -13.80 -52.13
CA LEU A 132 29.16 -12.58 -52.43
C LEU A 132 29.79 -11.75 -53.55
N LYS A 133 31.13 -11.65 -53.60
CA LYS A 133 31.85 -11.00 -54.70
C LYS A 133 31.65 -11.72 -56.02
N GLU A 134 31.68 -13.05 -56.03
CA GLU A 134 31.40 -13.83 -57.24
C GLU A 134 29.96 -13.62 -57.73
N LYS A 135 28.98 -13.64 -56.81
CA LYS A 135 27.58 -13.30 -57.14
C LYS A 135 27.43 -11.89 -57.69
N LEU A 136 28.21 -10.92 -57.21
CA LEU A 136 28.21 -9.57 -57.75
C LEU A 136 28.78 -9.54 -59.18
N ASN A 137 29.89 -10.22 -59.41
CA ASN A 137 30.55 -10.26 -60.72
C ASN A 137 29.68 -10.95 -61.79
N THR A 138 28.92 -11.99 -61.44
CA THR A 138 27.98 -12.64 -62.37
C THR A 138 26.79 -11.75 -62.74
N ILE A 139 26.34 -10.89 -61.83
CA ILE A 139 25.29 -9.90 -62.12
C ILE A 139 25.82 -8.83 -63.10
N THR A 140 27.06 -8.38 -62.96
CA THR A 140 27.65 -7.39 -63.86
C THR A 140 27.96 -7.90 -65.27
N THR A 141 28.16 -9.21 -65.47
CA THR A 141 28.41 -9.78 -66.81
C THR A 141 27.12 -10.14 -67.56
N THR A 142 26.01 -10.28 -66.86
CA THR A 142 24.69 -10.59 -67.44
C THR A 142 23.87 -9.34 -67.77
N SER A 143 24.35 -8.13 -67.44
CA SER A 143 23.77 -6.88 -67.93
C SER A 143 24.11 -6.67 -69.41
N ILE A 144 23.39 -7.38 -70.27
CA ILE A 144 23.27 -7.04 -71.70
C ILE A 144 22.65 -5.64 -71.75
N THR A 145 23.39 -4.66 -72.27
CA THR A 145 22.86 -3.34 -72.57
C THR A 145 21.77 -3.48 -73.63
N LEU A 146 20.53 -3.14 -73.26
CA LEU A 146 19.34 -3.22 -74.10
C LEU A 146 19.32 -2.23 -75.28
N ASP A 147 20.42 -1.52 -75.54
CA ASP A 147 20.47 -0.40 -76.46
C ASP A 147 20.59 -0.83 -77.95
N ASP A 148 20.85 -2.11 -78.25
CA ASP A 148 21.13 -2.58 -79.62
C ASP A 148 19.98 -3.40 -80.28
N LEU A 149 18.79 -3.46 -79.69
CA LEU A 149 17.65 -4.20 -80.24
C LEU A 149 16.46 -3.27 -80.51
N ASP A 150 16.38 -2.77 -81.74
CA ASP A 150 15.21 -2.05 -82.28
C ASP A 150 14.00 -2.99 -82.41
N PHE A 151 13.30 -3.22 -81.29
CA PHE A 151 12.01 -3.91 -81.31
C PHE A 151 10.87 -2.91 -81.57
N PRO A 152 9.94 -3.19 -82.51
CA PRO A 152 8.74 -2.39 -82.69
C PRO A 152 7.89 -2.41 -81.40
N LEU A 153 7.42 -1.25 -80.93
CA LEU A 153 6.64 -1.13 -79.68
C LEU A 153 5.44 -2.08 -79.60
N GLU A 154 4.83 -2.46 -80.73
CA GLU A 154 3.69 -3.40 -80.77
C GLU A 154 4.06 -4.83 -80.36
N SER A 155 5.33 -5.22 -80.48
CA SER A 155 5.82 -6.52 -80.02
C SER A 155 6.01 -6.58 -78.50
N PHE A 156 6.16 -5.43 -77.84
CA PHE A 156 6.37 -5.38 -76.39
C PHE A 156 5.06 -5.66 -75.65
N ASP A 157 3.96 -5.06 -76.11
CA ASP A 157 2.63 -5.23 -75.48
C ASP A 157 2.06 -6.65 -75.64
N THR A 158 2.36 -7.33 -76.75
CA THR A 158 1.93 -8.72 -76.96
C THR A 158 2.69 -9.67 -76.05
N VAL A 159 4.02 -9.51 -75.92
CA VAL A 159 4.85 -10.28 -75.00
C VAL A 159 4.47 -10.00 -73.54
N LEU A 160 4.15 -8.75 -73.20
CA LEU A 160 3.68 -8.37 -71.87
C LEU A 160 2.35 -9.04 -71.51
N LYS A 161 1.39 -9.06 -72.44
CA LYS A 161 0.11 -9.74 -72.23
C LYS A 161 0.29 -11.24 -72.08
N GLU A 162 1.07 -11.86 -72.96
CA GLU A 162 1.37 -13.29 -72.88
C GLU A 162 2.07 -13.65 -71.56
N TYR A 163 2.97 -12.80 -71.07
CA TYR A 163 3.63 -12.99 -69.77
C TYR A 163 2.66 -12.84 -68.59
N ILE A 164 1.76 -11.85 -68.62
CA ILE A 164 0.73 -11.65 -67.59
C ILE A 164 -0.23 -12.84 -67.55
N ASP A 165 -0.67 -13.32 -68.72
CA ASP A 165 -1.61 -14.43 -68.83
C ASP A 165 -0.99 -15.75 -68.38
N ASN A 166 0.29 -16.00 -68.73
CA ASN A 166 0.98 -17.24 -68.36
C ASN A 166 1.37 -17.32 -66.89
N HIS A 167 1.71 -16.19 -66.26
CA HIS A 167 2.21 -16.18 -64.87
C HIS A 167 1.21 -15.63 -63.84
N GLY A 168 0.09 -15.02 -64.27
CA GLY A 168 -0.89 -14.40 -63.39
C GLY A 168 -0.33 -13.22 -62.58
N LEU A 169 0.77 -12.62 -63.04
CA LEU A 169 1.50 -11.55 -62.35
C LEU A 169 1.12 -10.19 -62.92
N ARG A 170 1.02 -9.18 -62.05
CA ARG A 170 0.77 -7.80 -62.47
C ARG A 170 2.10 -7.13 -62.81
N VAL A 171 2.27 -6.75 -64.07
CA VAL A 171 3.44 -5.97 -64.50
C VAL A 171 3.14 -4.48 -64.41
N GLN A 172 4.16 -3.70 -64.04
CA GLN A 172 4.13 -2.23 -64.00
C GLN A 172 5.38 -1.73 -64.72
N ASP A 173 5.25 -0.64 -65.50
CA ASP A 173 6.35 -0.09 -66.31
C ASP A 173 7.56 0.36 -65.48
N ASN A 174 7.34 0.69 -64.21
CA ASN A 174 8.39 1.13 -63.29
C ASN A 174 8.11 0.65 -61.86
N ARG A 175 9.17 0.51 -61.05
CA ARG A 175 9.07 0.20 -59.61
C ARG A 175 8.19 1.20 -58.85
N VAL A 176 8.12 2.43 -59.34
CA VAL A 176 7.25 3.49 -58.82
C VAL A 176 6.50 4.15 -59.98
N VAL A 177 5.19 3.92 -60.06
CA VAL A 177 4.32 4.57 -61.03
C VAL A 177 3.64 5.78 -60.37
N LYS A 178 4.02 6.99 -60.78
CA LYS A 178 3.40 8.23 -60.29
C LYS A 178 2.13 8.50 -61.07
N HIS A 179 0.99 8.10 -60.51
CA HIS A 179 -0.31 8.46 -61.05
C HIS A 179 -0.73 9.85 -60.57
N LYS A 180 -0.58 10.87 -61.42
CA LYS A 180 -1.16 12.19 -61.16
C LYS A 180 -2.69 12.11 -61.33
N ASP A 181 -3.42 12.60 -60.33
CA ASP A 181 -4.88 12.84 -60.33
C ASP A 181 -5.83 11.63 -60.49
N LYS A 182 -5.32 10.39 -60.53
CA LYS A 182 -6.17 9.17 -60.59
C LYS A 182 -6.68 8.69 -59.22
N PHE A 183 -6.02 9.05 -58.12
CA PHE A 183 -6.30 8.53 -56.78
C PHE A 183 -6.58 9.63 -55.75
N ASN A 184 -7.43 10.59 -56.10
CA ASN A 184 -7.76 11.74 -55.24
C ASN A 184 -8.39 11.33 -53.89
N HIS A 185 -8.89 10.11 -53.75
CA HIS A 185 -9.45 9.57 -52.50
C HIS A 185 -8.41 9.01 -51.52
N LEU A 186 -7.16 8.76 -51.95
CA LEU A 186 -6.08 8.23 -51.09
C LEU A 186 -5.17 9.33 -50.53
N VAL A 187 -5.21 10.52 -51.13
CA VAL A 187 -4.53 11.69 -50.57
C VAL A 187 -5.33 12.13 -49.35
N ALA A 188 -4.86 11.77 -48.16
CA ALA A 188 -5.34 12.37 -46.92
C ALA A 188 -5.01 13.87 -47.00
N GLN A 189 -5.96 14.67 -47.49
CA GLN A 189 -5.83 16.11 -47.55
C GLN A 189 -5.75 16.63 -46.10
N VAL A 190 -4.54 16.86 -45.59
CA VAL A 190 -4.31 17.40 -44.24
C VAL A 190 -4.86 18.83 -44.12
N ASN A 191 -5.08 19.52 -45.25
CA ASN A 191 -5.47 20.92 -45.30
C ASN A 191 -6.95 21.16 -45.63
N GLU A 192 -7.71 20.14 -46.01
CA GLU A 192 -9.16 20.26 -46.26
C GLU A 192 -9.91 19.30 -45.36
N ALA A 193 -10.89 19.84 -44.62
CA ALA A 193 -11.75 19.01 -43.80
C ALA A 193 -12.55 18.06 -44.72
N PRO A 194 -12.79 16.80 -44.32
CA PRO A 194 -13.64 15.89 -45.07
C PRO A 194 -14.96 16.55 -45.43
N SER A 195 -15.52 16.28 -46.62
CA SER A 195 -16.77 16.90 -47.06
C SER A 195 -17.93 16.70 -46.06
N ASP A 196 -17.91 15.60 -45.32
CA ASP A 196 -18.90 15.26 -44.27
C ASP A 196 -18.56 15.83 -42.87
N TYR A 197 -17.49 16.63 -42.75
CA TYR A 197 -16.99 17.14 -41.47
C TYR A 197 -17.99 18.10 -40.82
N TRP A 198 -18.46 19.10 -41.57
CA TRP A 198 -19.36 20.13 -41.04
C TRP A 198 -20.76 19.58 -40.75
N GLU A 199 -21.24 18.62 -41.54
CA GLU A 199 -22.60 18.09 -41.41
C GLU A 199 -22.74 17.03 -40.31
N LYS A 200 -21.77 16.12 -40.14
CA LYS A 200 -21.91 15.00 -39.19
C LYS A 200 -20.87 14.98 -38.08
N GLN A 201 -19.61 15.23 -38.41
CA GLN A 201 -18.52 15.09 -37.43
C GLN A 201 -18.49 16.28 -36.45
N TYR A 202 -18.68 17.50 -36.95
CA TYR A 202 -18.63 18.73 -36.17
C TYR A 202 -19.73 18.78 -35.09
N HIS A 203 -20.97 18.43 -35.45
CA HIS A 203 -22.07 18.36 -34.50
C HIS A 203 -21.83 17.31 -33.40
N LYS A 204 -21.31 16.12 -33.74
CA LYS A 204 -20.89 15.12 -32.76
C LYS A 204 -19.79 15.63 -31.83
N ILE A 205 -18.81 16.36 -32.36
CA ILE A 205 -17.73 16.94 -31.54
C ILE A 205 -18.30 17.98 -30.56
N ILE A 206 -19.23 18.84 -31.00
CA ILE A 206 -19.88 19.81 -30.14
C ILE A 206 -20.72 19.14 -29.05
N GLU A 207 -21.49 18.10 -29.39
CA GLU A 207 -22.28 17.37 -28.40
C GLU A 207 -21.38 16.69 -27.36
N ASN A 208 -20.29 16.05 -27.80
CA ASN A 208 -19.31 15.45 -26.90
C ASN A 208 -18.61 16.48 -26.00
N GLN A 209 -18.38 17.70 -26.49
CA GLN A 209 -17.84 18.78 -25.64
C GLN A 209 -18.89 19.27 -24.63
N LYS A 210 -20.16 19.35 -25.01
CA LYS A 210 -21.25 19.72 -24.09
C LYS A 210 -21.46 18.67 -23.01
N THR A 211 -21.43 17.38 -23.35
CA THR A 211 -21.55 16.29 -22.35
C THR A 211 -20.39 16.32 -21.38
N LYS A 212 -19.14 16.41 -21.87
CA LYS A 212 -17.94 16.54 -21.02
C LYS A 212 -18.01 17.74 -20.07
N LYS A 213 -18.50 18.90 -20.54
CA LYS A 213 -18.66 20.07 -19.66
C LYS A 213 -19.69 19.83 -18.56
N ARG A 214 -20.84 19.21 -18.88
CA ARG A 214 -21.86 18.88 -17.87
C ARG A 214 -21.37 17.85 -16.86
N GLU A 215 -20.61 16.84 -17.30
CA GLU A 215 -20.00 15.85 -16.41
C GLU A 215 -19.01 16.49 -15.44
N LEU A 216 -18.17 17.40 -15.95
CA LEU A 216 -17.22 18.15 -15.11
C LEU A 216 -17.92 19.04 -14.09
N GLU A 217 -19.00 19.72 -14.48
CA GLU A 217 -19.81 20.54 -13.56
C GLU A 217 -20.50 19.67 -12.49
N LEU A 218 -21.04 18.51 -12.88
CA LEU A 218 -21.65 17.57 -11.95
C LEU A 218 -20.63 17.00 -10.96
N GLN A 219 -19.40 16.73 -11.42
CA GLN A 219 -18.31 16.28 -10.56
C GLN A 219 -17.91 17.36 -9.54
N LYS A 220 -17.74 18.60 -9.99
CA LYS A 220 -17.46 19.74 -9.09
C LYS A 220 -18.57 19.93 -8.05
N LEU A 221 -19.83 19.74 -8.42
CA LEU A 221 -20.95 19.83 -7.48
C LEU A 221 -20.90 18.72 -6.43
N ARG A 222 -20.57 17.48 -6.82
CA ARG A 222 -20.40 16.35 -5.89
C ARG A 222 -19.25 16.59 -4.91
N GLU A 223 -18.12 17.10 -5.38
CA GLU A 223 -16.98 17.44 -4.52
C GLU A 223 -17.32 18.57 -3.53
N GLN A 224 -18.12 19.56 -3.94
CA GLN A 224 -18.62 20.60 -3.04
C GLN A 224 -19.61 20.07 -1.99
N GLU A 225 -20.46 19.11 -2.34
CA GLU A 225 -21.36 18.48 -1.36
C GLU A 225 -20.60 17.56 -0.39
N GLU A 226 -19.61 16.80 -0.87
CA GLU A 226 -18.77 15.95 -0.02
C GLU A 226 -17.92 16.77 0.94
N SER A 227 -17.33 17.89 0.48
CA SER A 227 -16.57 18.79 1.35
C SER A 227 -17.45 19.41 2.44
N LYS A 228 -18.66 19.88 2.10
CA LYS A 228 -19.63 20.39 3.10
C LYS A 228 -20.04 19.33 4.11
N LYS A 229 -20.28 18.09 3.68
CA LYS A 229 -20.58 16.97 4.59
C LYS A 229 -19.41 16.66 5.52
N LYS A 230 -18.19 16.67 5.00
CA LYS A 230 -16.98 16.41 5.78
C LYS A 230 -16.73 17.50 6.83
N GLU A 231 -17.03 18.75 6.49
CA GLU A 231 -16.93 19.89 7.42
C GLU A 231 -18.01 19.82 8.52
N GLU A 232 -19.25 19.46 8.18
CA GLU A 232 -20.33 19.26 9.15
C GLU A 232 -20.05 18.06 10.09
N GLU A 233 -19.49 16.97 9.57
CA GLU A 233 -19.06 15.82 10.39
C GLU A 233 -17.91 16.18 11.34
N ARG A 234 -16.95 16.99 10.88
CA ARG A 234 -15.88 17.52 11.73
C ARG A 234 -16.44 18.39 12.86
N ARG A 235 -17.34 19.32 12.56
CA ARG A 235 -17.99 20.16 13.58
C ARG A 235 -18.76 19.33 14.60
N ARG A 236 -19.41 18.25 14.16
CA ARG A 236 -20.11 17.34 15.06
C ARG A 236 -19.14 16.57 15.97
N LYS A 237 -18.04 16.04 15.43
CA LYS A 237 -17.00 15.37 16.23
C LYS A 237 -16.37 16.32 17.26
N GLU A 238 -16.08 17.56 16.86
CA GLU A 238 -15.56 18.59 17.77
C GLU A 238 -16.56 18.90 18.90
N GLN A 239 -17.87 18.91 18.63
CA GLN A 239 -18.90 19.08 19.67
C GLN A 239 -18.98 17.87 20.63
N GLU A 240 -18.95 16.65 20.10
CA GLU A 240 -18.98 15.42 20.90
C GLU A 240 -17.72 15.29 21.79
N GLU A 241 -16.55 15.68 21.28
CA GLU A 241 -15.29 15.71 22.04
C GLU A 241 -15.33 16.74 23.17
N LEU A 242 -15.89 17.93 22.91
CA LEU A 242 -16.00 18.99 23.92
C LEU A 242 -16.99 18.62 25.03
N GLU A 243 -18.07 17.92 24.69
CA GLU A 243 -19.01 17.37 25.68
C GLU A 243 -18.41 16.23 26.50
N LEU A 244 -17.63 15.34 25.87
CA LEU A 244 -16.89 14.29 26.56
C LEU A 244 -15.86 14.87 27.54
N LYS A 245 -15.16 15.94 27.12
CA LYS A 245 -14.20 16.64 27.98
C LYS A 245 -14.89 17.26 29.20
N ARG A 246 -16.04 17.91 29.01
CA ARG A 246 -16.82 18.46 30.13
C ARG A 246 -17.26 17.37 31.12
N ARG A 247 -17.68 16.21 30.61
CA ARG A 247 -18.08 15.07 31.45
C ARG A 247 -16.91 14.48 32.25
N ARG A 248 -15.69 14.46 31.69
CA ARG A 248 -14.48 14.06 32.42
C ARG A 248 -14.14 15.05 33.53
N GLU A 249 -14.18 16.34 33.24
CA GLU A 249 -13.92 17.40 34.22
C GLU A 249 -14.93 17.37 35.38
N GLU A 250 -16.23 17.14 35.09
CA GLU A 250 -17.27 16.98 36.11
C GLU A 250 -17.03 15.73 36.99
N ALA A 251 -16.59 14.61 36.40
CA ALA A 251 -16.27 13.39 37.14
C ALA A 251 -15.04 13.56 38.05
N ASP A 252 -13.99 14.22 37.54
CA ASP A 252 -12.78 14.51 38.31
C ASP A 252 -13.06 15.49 39.47
N ALA A 253 -13.92 16.49 39.25
CA ALA A 253 -14.35 17.41 40.32
C ALA A 253 -15.11 16.67 41.43
N LEU A 254 -16.00 15.73 41.07
CA LEU A 254 -16.73 14.92 42.04
C LEU A 254 -15.79 14.02 42.86
N ARG A 255 -14.78 13.41 42.20
CA ARG A 255 -13.78 12.58 42.87
C ARG A 255 -12.95 13.39 43.89
N ARG A 256 -12.53 14.60 43.53
CA ARG A 256 -11.83 15.50 44.47
C ARG A 256 -12.69 15.88 45.68
N GLN A 257 -14.01 16.01 45.50
CA GLN A 257 -14.92 16.31 46.61
C GLN A 257 -15.05 15.11 47.58
N GLN A 258 -15.07 13.88 47.06
CA GLN A 258 -15.06 12.67 47.89
C GLN A 258 -13.74 12.53 48.66
N GLU A 259 -12.61 12.75 48.01
CA GLU A 259 -11.28 12.71 48.66
C GLU A 259 -11.17 13.75 49.81
N GLN A 260 -11.74 14.95 49.64
CA GLN A 260 -11.80 15.93 50.73
C GLN A 260 -12.68 15.48 51.91
N GLN A 261 -13.83 14.83 51.66
CA GLN A 261 -14.66 14.31 52.73
C GLN A 261 -13.98 13.17 53.49
N GLU A 262 -13.24 12.29 52.80
CA GLU A 262 -12.47 11.23 53.44
C GLU A 262 -11.32 11.77 54.30
N GLN A 263 -10.60 12.80 53.83
CA GLN A 263 -9.58 13.47 54.65
C GLN A 263 -10.16 14.10 55.92
N ILE A 264 -11.31 14.78 55.83
CA ILE A 264 -11.99 15.35 57.00
C ILE A 264 -12.40 14.24 57.98
N ARG A 265 -12.86 13.10 57.47
CA ARG A 265 -13.27 11.95 58.29
C ARG A 265 -12.09 11.31 59.03
N GLN A 266 -10.94 11.14 58.35
CA GLN A 266 -9.71 10.65 58.98
C GLN A 266 -9.20 11.61 60.06
N GLN A 267 -9.26 12.92 59.82
CA GLN A 267 -8.80 13.91 60.79
C GLN A 267 -9.68 13.90 62.06
N GLN A 268 -11.00 13.68 61.94
CA GLN A 268 -11.88 13.48 63.10
C GLN A 268 -11.58 12.20 63.88
N GLN A 269 -11.27 11.09 63.21
CA GLN A 269 -10.91 9.83 63.89
C GLN A 269 -9.62 9.97 64.70
N LEU A 270 -8.58 10.58 64.13
CA LEU A 270 -7.32 10.83 64.84
C LEU A 270 -7.51 11.73 66.06
N GLN A 271 -8.43 12.69 66.00
CA GLN A 271 -8.73 13.57 67.14
C GLN A 271 -9.49 12.84 68.27
N GLN A 272 -10.34 11.86 67.94
CA GLN A 272 -10.96 10.98 68.95
C GLN A 272 -9.95 10.01 69.58
N GLU A 273 -9.01 9.48 68.79
CA GLU A 273 -8.00 8.55 69.29
C GLU A 273 -7.00 9.23 70.24
N GLN A 274 -6.65 10.50 70.01
CA GLN A 274 -5.86 11.28 70.96
C GLN A 274 -6.57 11.56 72.29
N GLN A 275 -7.92 11.64 72.31
CA GLN A 275 -8.66 11.82 73.57
C GLN A 275 -8.72 10.53 74.41
N GLN A 276 -8.63 9.34 73.80
CA GLN A 276 -8.61 8.07 74.55
C GLN A 276 -7.23 7.71 75.11
N ARG A 277 -6.13 8.23 74.56
CA ARG A 277 -4.76 7.97 75.09
C ARG A 277 -4.34 8.78 76.32
N GLN A 278 -5.21 9.63 76.89
CA GLN A 278 -4.94 10.30 78.19
C GLN A 278 -5.56 9.60 79.42
N GLN A 279 -6.16 8.42 79.27
CA GLN A 279 -6.59 7.62 80.42
C GLN A 279 -6.13 6.18 80.31
N GLN A 280 -4.85 5.92 80.61
CA GLN A 280 -4.45 4.75 81.40
C GLN A 280 -2.98 4.83 81.82
N PRO A 281 -2.67 4.74 83.12
CA PRO A 281 -1.33 4.50 83.61
C PRO A 281 -1.00 3.00 83.65
N ASP A 282 0.29 2.72 83.49
CA ASP A 282 0.99 1.46 83.67
C ASP A 282 0.58 0.67 84.91
N PHE A 283 0.46 -0.66 84.77
CA PHE A 283 0.94 -1.61 85.78
C PHE A 283 1.45 -2.90 85.12
N THR A 284 2.67 -3.26 85.53
CA THR A 284 3.45 -4.46 85.22
C THR A 284 3.10 -5.68 86.09
N ASN A 285 3.44 -6.90 85.60
CA ASN A 285 3.89 -8.13 86.31
C ASN A 285 2.79 -9.07 86.93
N ILE A 286 2.75 -10.43 86.86
CA ILE A 286 3.72 -11.55 86.70
C ILE A 286 3.01 -12.94 86.40
N ALA A 287 3.72 -13.88 85.72
CA ALA A 287 3.68 -15.39 85.67
C ALA A 287 2.47 -16.18 85.07
N LEU A 288 2.59 -16.98 83.97
CA LEU A 288 3.24 -18.31 83.68
C LEU A 288 2.48 -19.55 84.26
N PRO A 289 2.58 -20.79 83.71
CA PRO A 289 2.83 -21.31 82.32
C PRO A 289 1.83 -22.45 81.91
N ILE A 290 1.91 -23.01 80.69
CA ILE A 290 1.76 -24.45 80.33
C ILE A 290 1.88 -24.62 78.79
N VAL A 291 2.57 -25.69 78.38
CA VAL A 291 3.04 -26.06 77.03
C VAL A 291 2.10 -27.12 76.39
N PRO A 292 2.43 -27.80 75.27
CA PRO A 292 1.79 -27.70 73.95
C PRO A 292 0.92 -28.92 73.57
N ASP A 293 0.21 -28.88 72.43
CA ASP A 293 0.08 -30.09 71.62
C ASP A 293 -0.19 -29.78 70.14
N GLU A 294 0.50 -30.53 69.27
CA GLU A 294 0.31 -30.60 67.83
C GLU A 294 -0.98 -31.36 67.49
N LEU A 295 -1.56 -31.09 66.31
CA LEU A 295 -1.91 -32.12 65.32
C LEU A 295 -2.55 -31.48 64.07
N VAL A 296 -1.91 -31.72 62.94
CA VAL A 296 -2.36 -31.61 61.53
C VAL A 296 -3.08 -32.95 61.18
N PRO A 297 -3.69 -33.23 60.00
CA PRO A 297 -4.45 -32.48 58.98
C PRO A 297 -5.86 -33.11 58.69
N ASN A 298 -6.69 -32.44 57.88
CA ASN A 298 -7.25 -32.95 56.60
C ASN A 298 -8.61 -32.31 56.24
N ASP A 299 -8.68 -31.95 54.96
CA ASP A 299 -9.79 -32.00 54.02
C ASP A 299 -11.23 -31.78 54.50
N ILE A 300 -11.96 -30.91 53.79
CA ILE A 300 -13.09 -31.26 52.91
C ILE A 300 -13.85 -29.97 52.55
N THR A 301 -13.75 -29.64 51.27
CA THR A 301 -14.75 -29.04 50.36
C THR A 301 -15.83 -28.09 50.89
N SER A 302 -16.04 -27.03 50.10
CA SER A 302 -17.29 -26.69 49.38
C SER A 302 -17.86 -25.30 49.62
N VAL A 303 -18.50 -24.81 48.53
CA VAL A 303 -19.42 -23.67 48.40
C VAL A 303 -18.73 -22.31 48.12
N GLN A 304 -18.43 -21.94 46.86
CA GLN A 304 -19.32 -21.59 45.73
C GLN A 304 -19.81 -20.14 45.78
N VAL A 305 -19.18 -19.30 44.94
CA VAL A 305 -19.57 -17.93 44.59
C VAL A 305 -19.94 -17.92 43.09
N PRO A 306 -21.11 -17.42 42.67
CA PRO A 306 -21.37 -17.04 41.27
C PRO A 306 -20.94 -15.57 41.05
N ILE A 307 -20.05 -15.22 40.09
CA ILE A 307 -20.20 -15.13 38.61
C ILE A 307 -21.19 -14.00 38.22
N ALA A 308 -20.89 -13.03 37.34
CA ALA A 308 -19.69 -12.70 36.57
C ALA A 308 -19.84 -11.33 35.86
N GLU A 309 -18.69 -10.74 35.51
CA GLU A 309 -18.51 -9.87 34.36
C GLU A 309 -17.37 -10.45 33.48
N GLN A 310 -17.57 -10.37 32.16
CA GLN A 310 -16.57 -10.10 31.12
C GLN A 310 -15.63 -11.19 30.52
N VAL A 311 -15.62 -11.15 29.17
CA VAL A 311 -14.47 -11.24 28.23
C VAL A 311 -13.92 -12.64 27.94
N LEU A 312 -14.21 -13.20 26.75
CA LEU A 312 -13.46 -13.12 25.48
C LEU A 312 -12.08 -13.79 25.57
N GLY A 313 -11.96 -14.98 24.98
CA GLY A 313 -10.69 -15.70 24.84
C GLY A 313 -10.87 -16.93 23.95
N THR A 314 -10.03 -17.01 22.94
CA THR A 314 -9.99 -17.94 21.80
C THR A 314 -9.63 -19.37 22.20
N ASN A 315 -10.39 -20.35 21.69
CA ASN A 315 -10.02 -21.76 21.72
C ASN A 315 -9.18 -22.12 20.49
N GLU A 316 -7.88 -22.29 20.71
CA GLU A 316 -7.04 -23.20 19.93
C GLU A 316 -7.04 -24.57 20.64
N LYS A 317 -7.32 -25.63 19.86
CA LYS A 317 -6.77 -27.00 19.92
C LYS A 317 -7.83 -27.97 19.40
N ASP A 318 -7.52 -28.61 18.27
CA ASP A 318 -7.66 -30.04 18.03
C ASP A 318 -7.32 -30.34 16.57
N ILE A 319 -6.04 -30.58 16.27
CA ILE A 319 -5.62 -31.43 15.15
C ILE A 319 -4.42 -32.24 15.63
N GLN A 320 -4.62 -33.55 15.76
CA GLN A 320 -3.55 -34.54 15.75
C GLN A 320 -3.90 -35.67 14.77
N GLU A 321 -2.84 -36.17 14.14
CA GLU A 321 -2.66 -37.44 13.42
C GLU A 321 -3.15 -37.55 11.97
N ASN A 322 -2.19 -37.43 11.03
CA ASN A 322 -1.44 -38.58 10.51
C ASN A 322 -0.44 -38.13 9.43
N ASN A 323 0.86 -38.43 9.61
CA ASN A 323 1.79 -38.90 8.58
C ASN A 323 3.23 -38.94 9.14
N GLU A 324 3.61 -40.11 9.65
CA GLU A 324 5.00 -40.52 9.78
C GLU A 324 5.41 -41.25 8.49
N ASN A 325 6.54 -40.84 7.91
CA ASN A 325 7.62 -41.68 7.36
C ASN A 325 8.52 -40.82 6.48
N ASP A 326 9.62 -40.31 7.06
CA ASP A 326 10.93 -40.06 6.41
C ASP A 326 11.82 -39.23 7.36
N ALA A 327 12.27 -39.83 8.46
CA ALA A 327 13.17 -39.17 9.41
C ALA A 327 14.16 -40.16 10.03
N ASP A 328 15.18 -40.57 9.28
CA ASP A 328 16.27 -41.38 9.85
C ASP A 328 17.68 -41.08 9.30
N LYS A 329 17.92 -39.85 8.81
CA LYS A 329 19.28 -39.44 8.38
C LYS A 329 19.85 -38.16 8.99
N ASN A 330 19.12 -37.44 9.85
CA ASN A 330 19.55 -36.11 10.29
C ASN A 330 19.88 -35.94 11.78
N LYS A 331 19.85 -37.00 12.60
CA LYS A 331 20.12 -36.87 14.05
C LYS A 331 21.60 -36.74 14.42
N ASN A 332 22.54 -37.16 13.57
CA ASN A 332 23.97 -37.12 13.90
C ASN A 332 24.68 -35.78 13.63
N GLN A 333 24.00 -34.77 13.05
CA GLN A 333 24.62 -33.46 12.79
C GLN A 333 24.23 -32.37 13.79
N GLN A 334 23.13 -32.53 14.52
CA GLN A 334 22.71 -31.54 15.52
C GLN A 334 23.50 -31.66 16.82
N ASP A 335 23.82 -32.87 17.26
CA ASP A 335 24.57 -33.08 18.51
C ASP A 335 26.03 -32.54 18.43
N LEU A 336 26.62 -32.48 17.23
CA LEU A 336 27.99 -31.97 17.05
C LEU A 336 28.07 -30.43 17.06
N LEU A 337 26.95 -29.74 16.82
CA LEU A 337 26.89 -28.28 16.83
C LEU A 337 26.56 -27.76 18.23
N ASP A 338 25.73 -28.44 19.01
CA ASP A 338 25.44 -28.03 20.39
C ASP A 338 26.66 -28.23 21.32
N GLU A 339 27.52 -29.23 21.07
CA GLU A 339 28.73 -29.46 21.86
C GLU A 339 29.86 -28.43 21.59
N MET A 340 29.85 -27.74 20.44
CA MET A 340 30.84 -26.69 20.13
C MET A 340 30.41 -25.27 20.53
N PHE A 341 29.12 -25.03 20.80
CA PHE A 341 28.58 -23.70 21.11
C PHE A 341 27.94 -23.58 22.51
N GLY A 342 27.85 -24.68 23.28
CA GLY A 342 27.25 -24.70 24.62
C GLY A 342 28.00 -23.95 25.72
N ASP A 343 29.30 -23.67 25.55
CA ASP A 343 30.15 -23.15 26.63
C ASP A 343 30.33 -21.61 26.64
N TYR A 344 29.68 -20.85 25.76
CA TYR A 344 29.84 -19.38 25.68
C TYR A 344 28.87 -18.55 26.53
N ASN A 345 28.00 -19.17 27.33
CA ASN A 345 26.95 -18.47 28.07
C ASN A 345 27.31 -18.08 29.52
N ASN A 346 28.58 -18.12 29.93
CA ASN A 346 28.98 -17.64 31.27
C ASN A 346 30.15 -16.64 31.21
N GLU A 347 29.84 -15.41 31.66
CA GLU A 347 30.70 -14.27 32.05
C GLU A 347 30.93 -13.12 31.02
N PRO A 348 31.18 -11.87 31.47
CA PRO A 348 30.27 -11.01 32.23
C PRO A 348 30.32 -9.59 31.64
N PHE A 349 29.95 -9.41 30.36
CA PHE A 349 29.86 -8.07 29.78
C PHE A 349 28.44 -7.52 29.90
N ASN A 350 28.00 -7.33 31.14
CA ASN A 350 26.85 -6.48 31.44
C ASN A 350 27.33 -5.02 31.45
N SER A 351 27.69 -4.49 30.28
CA SER A 351 27.84 -3.05 30.09
C SER A 351 26.45 -2.47 29.97
N GLY A 352 25.96 -1.82 31.04
CA GLY A 352 24.66 -1.14 31.15
C GLY A 352 24.48 0.00 30.12
N PHE A 353 24.44 -0.39 28.86
CA PHE A 353 24.26 0.44 27.67
C PHE A 353 22.91 0.15 26.99
N ASP A 354 22.17 -0.85 27.48
CA ASP A 354 20.86 -1.27 26.92
C ASP A 354 19.67 -0.44 27.43
N ASP A 355 19.80 0.33 28.52
CA ASP A 355 18.66 1.09 29.08
C ASP A 355 18.34 2.41 28.34
N GLY A 356 19.08 2.75 27.26
CA GLY A 356 18.94 4.03 26.55
C GLY A 356 18.20 3.98 25.21
N PHE A 357 17.86 2.80 24.71
CA PHE A 357 17.29 2.62 23.37
C PHE A 357 15.84 2.13 23.35
N GLU A 358 15.25 1.75 24.49
CA GLU A 358 13.86 1.29 24.57
C GLU A 358 12.81 2.39 24.31
N ASP A 359 13.18 3.68 24.43
CA ASP A 359 12.26 4.80 24.20
C ASP A 359 12.20 5.26 22.73
N LEU A 360 13.07 4.76 21.84
CA LEU A 360 13.10 5.17 20.44
C LEU A 360 12.09 4.42 19.55
N ASP A 361 11.60 3.26 19.98
CA ASP A 361 10.60 2.48 19.24
C ASP A 361 9.16 3.00 19.44
N ASN A 362 8.92 3.90 20.39
CA ASN A 362 7.60 4.50 20.63
C ASN A 362 7.32 5.79 19.83
N VAL A 363 8.26 6.27 19.01
CA VAL A 363 8.09 7.50 18.21
C VAL A 363 7.63 7.20 16.77
N PHE A 364 7.67 5.94 16.33
CA PHE A 364 7.39 5.56 14.95
C PHE A 364 6.24 4.56 14.75
N PHE A 365 5.40 4.32 15.75
CA PHE A 365 4.15 3.56 15.60
C PHE A 365 2.90 4.36 16.01
#